data_AF-B5RQA8-F1
#
_entry.id   AF-B5RQA8-F1
#
_cell.length_a   1.000
_cell.length_b   1.000
_cell.length_c   1.000
_cell.angle_alpha   90.00
_cell.angle_beta   90.00
_cell.angle_gamma   90.00
#
_symmetry.space_group_name_H-M   'P 1'
#
loop_
_entity.id
_entity.type
_entity.pdbx_description
1 polymer ?
#
loop_
_entity_poly.entity_id
_entity_poly.type
_entity_poly.pdbx_seq_one_letter_code
_entity_poly.pdbx_strand_id
1 'polypeptide(L)'
;MINKINSQHIKTQNQIKILKEKVGEINQSKNDNKLYEAALEFEAIFINQMLKSMKNTLNKENNLINGGQTEEIFEDMIYSERAKQIAKSKNFRLADVIYNQIKITNNLRK
;
A
#
# COMPACT_ATOMS: atom_id res chain seq x y z
N MET A 1 48.64 -27.60 -5.53
CA MET A 1 48.04 -26.40 -4.92
C MET A 1 47.10 -25.63 -5.86
N ILE A 2 47.41 -25.54 -7.16
CA ILE A 2 46.64 -24.75 -8.15
C ILE A 2 45.17 -25.20 -8.31
N ASN A 3 44.89 -26.51 -8.35
CA ASN A 3 43.51 -27.03 -8.48
C ASN A 3 42.59 -26.72 -7.28
N LYS A 4 43.15 -26.61 -6.07
CA LYS A 4 42.39 -26.30 -4.86
C LYS A 4 41.95 -24.83 -4.86
N ILE A 5 42.86 -23.94 -5.28
CA ILE A 5 42.60 -22.51 -5.48
C ILE A 5 41.51 -22.30 -6.53
N ASN A 6 41.55 -23.03 -7.65
CA ASN A 6 40.56 -22.91 -8.71
C ASN A 6 39.16 -23.40 -8.26
N SER A 7 39.09 -24.51 -7.50
CA SER A 7 37.84 -24.98 -6.90
C SER A 7 37.27 -24.01 -5.86
N GLN A 8 38.11 -23.40 -5.03
CA GLN A 8 37.68 -22.36 -4.09
C GLN A 8 37.20 -21.10 -4.80
N HIS A 9 37.85 -20.68 -5.88
CA HIS A 9 37.39 -19.55 -6.69
C HIS A 9 36.00 -19.82 -7.29
N ILE A 10 35.78 -21.00 -7.87
CA ILE A 10 34.47 -21.39 -8.44
C ILE A 10 33.38 -21.43 -7.36
N LYS A 11 33.68 -21.94 -6.16
CA LYS A 11 32.72 -21.93 -5.03
C LYS A 11 32.36 -20.51 -4.61
N THR A 12 33.34 -19.61 -4.51
CA THR A 12 33.11 -18.20 -4.17
C THR A 12 32.26 -17.48 -5.22
N GLN A 13 32.51 -17.70 -6.51
CA GLN A 13 31.72 -17.10 -7.59
C GLN A 13 30.26 -17.57 -7.58
N ASN A 14 30.01 -18.86 -7.32
CA ASN A 14 28.66 -19.39 -7.18
C ASN A 14 27.92 -18.80 -5.97
N GLN A 15 28.62 -18.63 -4.84
CA GLN A 15 28.06 -17.95 -3.67
C GLN A 15 27.70 -16.48 -3.98
N ILE A 16 28.55 -15.76 -4.71
CA ILE A 16 28.27 -14.37 -5.12
C ILE A 16 27.05 -14.30 -6.05
N LYS A 17 26.90 -15.25 -6.98
CA LYS A 17 25.73 -15.31 -7.88
C LYS A 17 24.42 -15.48 -7.09
N ILE A 18 24.39 -16.44 -6.17
CA ILE A 18 23.22 -16.69 -5.31
C ILE A 18 22.89 -15.47 -4.44
N LEU A 19 23.92 -14.78 -3.93
CA LEU A 19 23.72 -13.56 -3.15
C LEU A 19 23.13 -12.43 -3.99
N LYS A 20 23.58 -12.25 -5.24
CA LYS A 20 23.02 -11.24 -6.15
C LYS A 20 21.56 -11.51 -6.51
N GLU A 21 21.21 -12.77 -6.77
CA GLU A 21 19.82 -13.18 -7.03
C GLU A 21 18.92 -12.91 -5.82
N LYS A 22 19.34 -13.32 -4.60
CA LYS A 22 18.63 -13.01 -3.36
C LYS A 22 18.48 -11.50 -3.11
N VAL A 23 19.51 -10.71 -3.38
CA VAL A 23 19.44 -9.24 -3.25
C VAL A 23 18.44 -8.65 -4.24
N GLY A 24 18.38 -9.18 -5.47
CA GLY A 24 17.37 -8.82 -6.47
C GLY A 24 15.94 -9.10 -5.99
N GLU A 25 15.70 -10.30 -5.46
CA GLU A 25 14.38 -10.70 -4.91
C GLU A 25 13.97 -9.84 -3.71
N ILE A 26 14.89 -9.54 -2.79
CA ILE A 26 14.63 -8.68 -1.61
C ILE A 26 14.28 -7.25 -2.04
N ASN A 27 14.94 -6.71 -3.05
CA ASN A 27 14.64 -5.37 -3.53
C ASN A 27 13.28 -5.33 -4.25
N GLN A 28 12.94 -6.38 -4.98
CA GLN A 28 11.65 -6.50 -5.64
C GLN A 28 10.52 -6.66 -4.61
N SER A 29 10.69 -7.48 -3.58
CA SER A 29 9.71 -7.65 -2.51
C SER A 29 9.48 -6.36 -1.70
N LYS A 30 10.55 -5.59 -1.43
CA LYS A 30 10.44 -4.28 -0.78
C LYS A 30 9.66 -3.27 -1.62
N ASN A 31 9.90 -3.24 -2.93
CA ASN A 31 9.17 -2.35 -3.83
C ASN A 31 7.70 -2.75 -3.98
N ASP A 32 7.42 -4.05 -4.06
CA ASP A 32 6.05 -4.58 -4.11
C ASP A 32 5.27 -4.21 -2.83
N ASN A 33 5.90 -4.30 -1.66
CA ASN A 33 5.28 -3.90 -0.40
C ASN A 33 4.96 -2.40 -0.36
N LYS A 34 5.90 -1.53 -0.76
CA LYS A 34 5.68 -0.08 -0.80
C LYS A 34 4.57 0.31 -1.77
N LEU A 35 4.50 -0.37 -2.92
CA LEU A 35 3.45 -0.11 -3.91
C LEU A 35 2.07 -0.47 -3.36
N TYR A 36 1.96 -1.62 -2.69
CA TYR A 36 0.72 -2.05 -2.07
C TYR A 36 0.31 -1.13 -0.90
N GLU A 37 1.26 -0.67 -0.09
CA GLU A 37 1.02 0.33 0.96
C GLU A 37 0.47 1.64 0.38
N ALA A 38 1.07 2.17 -0.68
CA ALA A 38 0.58 3.37 -1.35
C ALA A 38 -0.83 3.17 -1.94
N ALA A 39 -1.11 1.98 -2.49
CA ALA A 39 -2.44 1.63 -3.00
C ALA A 39 -3.49 1.56 -1.87
N LEU A 40 -3.12 1.04 -0.69
CA LEU A 40 -3.98 1.04 0.50
C LEU A 40 -4.25 2.45 1.03
N GLU A 41 -3.24 3.31 1.04
CA GLU A 41 -3.42 4.72 1.42
C GLU A 41 -4.38 5.45 0.47
N PHE A 42 -4.24 5.19 -0.83
CA PHE A 42 -5.17 5.73 -1.83
C PHE A 42 -6.60 5.23 -1.62
N GLU A 43 -6.78 3.92 -1.39
CA GLU A 43 -8.10 3.34 -1.07
C GLU A 43 -8.72 4.02 0.16
N ALA A 44 -7.94 4.28 1.21
CA ALA A 44 -8.41 4.99 2.39
C ALA A 44 -8.84 6.44 2.07
N ILE A 45 -8.09 7.17 1.24
CA ILE A 45 -8.47 8.53 0.81
C ILE A 45 -9.78 8.50 0.03
N PHE A 46 -9.92 7.55 -0.90
CA PHE A 46 -11.13 7.39 -1.70
C PHE A 46 -12.36 7.09 -0.82
N ILE A 47 -12.24 6.14 0.12
CA ILE A 47 -13.31 5.81 1.06
C ILE A 47 -13.65 7.03 1.92
N ASN A 48 -12.66 7.80 2.38
CA ASN A 48 -12.92 9.00 3.16
C ASN A 48 -13.72 10.04 2.36
N GLN A 49 -13.38 10.25 1.08
CA GLN A 49 -14.15 11.12 0.20
C GLN A 49 -15.59 10.62 0.03
N MET A 50 -15.78 9.32 -0.19
CA MET A 50 -17.10 8.71 -0.29
C MET A 50 -17.92 8.93 1.00
N LEU A 51 -17.33 8.70 2.17
CA LEU A 51 -17.99 8.91 3.46
C LEU A 51 -18.34 10.39 3.69
N LYS A 52 -17.47 11.32 3.31
CA LYS A 52 -17.75 12.75 3.37
C LYS A 52 -18.88 13.15 2.43
N SER A 53 -18.92 12.61 1.22
CA SER A 53 -20.04 12.82 0.29
C SER A 53 -21.36 12.30 0.88
N MET A 54 -21.36 11.14 1.54
CA MET A 54 -22.53 10.62 2.25
C MET A 54 -22.93 11.49 3.45
N LYS A 55 -21.96 12.00 4.23
CA LYS A 55 -22.23 12.94 5.33
C LYS A 55 -22.94 14.20 4.81
N ASN A 56 -22.51 14.71 3.67
CA ASN A 56 -23.08 15.94 3.09
C ASN A 56 -24.53 15.78 2.60
N THR A 57 -25.01 14.55 2.38
CA THR A 57 -26.44 14.32 2.06
C THR A 57 -27.33 14.26 3.29
N LEU A 58 -26.76 14.17 4.50
CA LEU A 58 -27.51 14.28 5.74
C LEU A 58 -27.80 15.76 5.99
N ASN A 59 -29.08 16.14 5.94
CA ASN A 59 -29.51 17.52 6.16
C ASN A 59 -29.16 17.96 7.59
N LYS A 60 -28.04 18.69 7.74
CA LYS A 60 -27.61 19.27 9.02
C LYS A 60 -28.63 20.27 9.59
N GLU A 61 -29.51 20.81 8.75
CA GLU A 61 -30.52 21.81 9.13
C GLU A 61 -31.64 21.25 10.02
N ASN A 62 -31.83 19.93 10.05
CA ASN A 62 -32.81 19.28 10.93
C ASN A 62 -32.28 19.06 12.35
N ASN A 63 -30.99 19.28 12.60
CA ASN A 63 -30.42 19.21 13.94
C ASN A 63 -30.62 20.56 14.63
N LEU A 64 -31.57 20.63 15.57
CA LEU A 64 -31.78 21.81 16.44
C LEU A 64 -30.60 22.10 17.38
N ILE A 65 -29.62 21.19 17.47
CA ILE A 65 -28.42 21.31 18.30
C ILE A 65 -27.22 21.01 17.40
N ASN A 66 -26.31 21.99 17.28
CA ASN A 66 -25.15 21.93 16.40
C ASN A 66 -23.92 22.00 17.31
N GLY A 67 -23.03 21.00 17.32
CA GLY A 67 -21.79 21.00 18.12
C GLY A 67 -20.68 21.90 17.55
N GLY A 68 -21.01 22.72 16.55
CA GLY A 68 -20.14 23.76 15.99
C GLY A 68 -18.92 23.23 15.24
N GLN A 69 -17.92 24.10 15.07
CA GLN A 69 -16.70 23.80 14.31
C GLN A 69 -15.88 22.66 14.94
N THR A 70 -15.90 22.54 16.27
CA THR A 70 -15.16 21.50 16.98
C THR A 70 -15.72 20.11 16.65
N GLU A 71 -17.05 19.94 16.69
CA GLU A 71 -17.69 18.67 16.29
C GLU A 71 -17.32 18.30 14.86
N GLU A 72 -17.36 19.24 13.92
CA GLU A 72 -17.01 18.99 12.52
C GLU A 72 -15.58 18.48 12.35
N ILE A 73 -14.61 19.05 13.07
CA ILE A 73 -13.21 18.61 13.04
C ILE A 73 -13.08 17.19 13.62
N PHE A 74 -13.74 16.91 14.74
CA PHE A 74 -13.70 15.58 15.37
C PHE A 74 -14.37 14.52 14.48
N GLU A 75 -15.52 14.82 13.89
CA GLU A 75 -16.17 13.95 12.93
C GLU A 75 -15.26 13.63 11.74
N ASP A 76 -14.64 14.65 11.15
CA ASP A 76 -13.74 14.47 10.01
C ASP A 76 -12.53 13.60 10.36
N MET A 77 -12.01 13.73 11.58
CA MET A 77 -10.98 12.82 12.11
C MET A 77 -11.50 11.39 12.25
N ILE A 78 -12.72 11.21 12.77
CA ILE A 78 -13.37 9.90 12.89
C ILE A 78 -13.57 9.25 11.52
N TYR A 79 -14.04 10.00 10.53
CA TYR A 79 -14.21 9.50 9.15
C TYR A 79 -12.89 9.08 8.53
N SER A 80 -11.83 9.86 8.74
CA SER A 80 -10.46 9.54 8.29
C SER A 80 -9.98 8.21 8.86
N GLU A 81 -10.10 8.00 10.18
CA GLU A 81 -9.67 6.75 10.81
C GLU A 81 -10.54 5.56 10.39
N ARG A 82 -11.86 5.74 10.28
CA ARG A 82 -12.75 4.70 9.75
C ARG A 82 -12.37 4.32 8.32
N ALA A 83 -12.07 5.27 7.46
CA ALA A 83 -11.67 5.00 6.09
C ALA A 83 -10.39 4.16 6.02
N LYS A 84 -9.40 4.44 6.88
CA LYS A 84 -8.18 3.60 7.01
C LYS A 84 -8.51 2.18 7.47
N GLN A 85 -9.41 2.01 8.44
CA GLN A 85 -9.82 0.69 8.91
C GLN A 85 -10.58 -0.08 7.82
N ILE A 86 -11.46 0.58 7.07
CA ILE A 86 -12.21 -0.04 5.98
C ILE A 86 -11.25 -0.47 4.85
N ALA A 87 -10.30 0.38 4.45
CA ALA A 87 -9.28 0.00 3.47
C ALA A 87 -8.48 -1.23 3.94
N LYS A 88 -8.06 -1.26 5.21
CA LYS A 88 -7.35 -2.41 5.81
C LYS A 88 -8.19 -3.68 5.90
N SER A 89 -9.51 -3.56 6.07
CA SER A 89 -10.42 -4.70 6.14
C SER A 89 -10.53 -5.51 4.85
N LYS A 90 -10.03 -4.97 3.72
CA LYS A 90 -10.09 -5.58 2.38
C LYS A 90 -11.51 -5.84 1.88
N ASN A 91 -12.48 -5.04 2.32
CA ASN A 91 -13.86 -5.12 1.83
C ASN A 91 -14.03 -4.49 0.45
N PHE A 92 -13.37 -3.34 0.19
CA PHE A 92 -13.44 -2.64 -1.10
C PHE A 92 -12.44 -3.18 -2.13
N ARG A 93 -11.24 -3.59 -1.68
CA ARG A 93 -10.20 -4.25 -2.50
C ARG A 93 -9.72 -3.41 -3.68
N LEU A 94 -9.86 -2.09 -3.60
CA LEU A 94 -9.38 -1.19 -4.64
C LEU A 94 -7.85 -1.21 -4.70
N ALA A 95 -7.18 -1.34 -3.56
CA ALA A 95 -5.73 -1.47 -3.49
C ALA A 95 -5.22 -2.71 -4.24
N ASP A 96 -5.94 -3.83 -4.18
CA ASP A 96 -5.60 -5.05 -4.93
C ASP A 96 -5.64 -4.79 -6.43
N VAL A 97 -6.68 -4.10 -6.91
CA VAL A 97 -6.86 -3.78 -8.34
C VAL A 97 -5.73 -2.87 -8.82
N ILE A 98 -5.43 -1.81 -8.08
CA ILE A 98 -4.35 -0.86 -8.41
C ILE A 98 -2.99 -1.58 -8.42
N TYR A 99 -2.70 -2.35 -7.37
CA TYR A 99 -1.46 -3.10 -7.26
C TYR A 99 -1.28 -4.08 -8.42
N ASN A 100 -2.31 -4.86 -8.74
CA ASN A 100 -2.28 -5.83 -9.83
C ASN A 100 -2.07 -5.15 -11.20
N GLN A 101 -2.76 -4.04 -11.46
CA GLN A 101 -2.63 -3.31 -12.72
C GLN A 101 -1.22 -2.74 -12.91
N ILE A 102 -0.64 -2.16 -11.85
CA ILE A 102 0.72 -1.61 -11.90
C ILE A 102 1.74 -2.73 -12.04
N LYS A 103 1.55 -3.86 -11.35
CA LYS A 103 2.42 -5.04 -11.46
C LYS A 103 2.43 -5.61 -12.88
N ILE A 104 1.24 -5.77 -13.49
CA ILE A 104 1.12 -6.21 -14.89
C ILE A 104 1.84 -5.24 -15.82
N THR A 105 1.59 -3.94 -15.68
CA THR A 105 2.20 -2.90 -16.52
C THR A 105 3.73 -2.87 -16.38
N ASN A 106 4.24 -3.00 -15.16
CA ASN A 106 5.68 -3.06 -14.92
C ASN A 106 6.34 -4.31 -15.51
N ASN A 107 5.63 -5.44 -15.52
CA ASN A 107 6.14 -6.68 -16.10
C ASN A 107 6.11 -6.65 -17.64
N LEU A 108 5.17 -5.93 -18.25
CA LEU A 108 5.11 -5.69 -19.69
C LEU A 108 6.19 -4.73 -20.21
N ARG A 109 6.79 -3.92 -19.32
CA ARG A 109 7.82 -2.93 -19.65
C ARG A 109 9.26 -3.43 -19.48
N LYS A 110 9.44 -4.64 -18.92
CA LYS A 110 10.73 -5.33 -18.80
C LYS A 110 10.94 -6.25 -19.99
#